data_AF-A0A2E3K4F0-F1
#
_entry.id   AF-A0A2E3K4F0-F1
#
_cell.length_a   1.000
_cell.length_b   1.000
_cell.length_c   1.000
_cell.angle_alpha   90.00
_cell.angle_beta   90.00
_cell.angle_gamma   90.00
#
_symmetry.space_group_name_H-M   'P 1'
#
loop_
_entity.id
_entity.type
_entity.pdbx_description
1 polymer ?
#
loop_
_entity_poly.entity_id
_entity_poly.type
_entity_poly.pdbx_seq_one_letter_code
_entity_poly.pdbx_strand_id
1 'polypeptide(L)'
;MHNHRRLIVLHILLVLCCQCIISGCTSPIIGLGAAATTAMQEERGFEVVASDLGTKANITALFLKKHKYLFPNINTIVYEGRVLITGSVSSEMERNMIENTVRRSAGVRKILNELRVTKIKRNVLQDNFINLSLANKLVLDSSILSINFATNTVDGIIYLIGIAQSQSEIDRVVGHARNIKSVRQIVNHIILKTDPMRMRKLIPASK
;
A
#
# COMPACT_ATOMS: atom_id res chain seq x y z
N MET A 1 -54.36 10.39 -7.75
CA MET A 1 -53.41 9.75 -8.69
C MET A 1 -52.07 10.50 -8.89
N HIS A 2 -51.95 11.80 -8.57
CA HIS A 2 -50.72 12.58 -8.81
C HIS A 2 -49.58 12.31 -7.79
N ASN A 3 -49.90 12.02 -6.52
CA ASN A 3 -48.91 11.77 -5.47
C ASN A 3 -48.18 10.43 -5.64
N HIS A 4 -48.84 9.39 -6.15
CA HIS A 4 -48.20 8.10 -6.41
C HIS A 4 -47.14 8.19 -7.52
N ARG A 5 -47.37 9.00 -8.56
CA ARG A 5 -46.38 9.22 -9.62
C ARG A 5 -45.13 9.95 -9.10
N ARG A 6 -45.29 10.91 -8.18
CA ARG A 6 -44.16 11.62 -7.55
C ARG A 6 -43.35 10.72 -6.61
N LEU A 7 -44.01 9.87 -5.83
CA LEU A 7 -43.32 8.88 -4.98
C LEU A 7 -42.54 7.86 -5.80
N ILE A 8 -43.09 7.37 -6.92
CA ILE A 8 -42.40 6.44 -7.82
C ILE A 8 -41.17 7.11 -8.46
N VAL A 9 -41.30 8.36 -8.93
CA VAL A 9 -40.17 9.11 -9.51
C VAL A 9 -39.08 9.36 -8.47
N LEU A 10 -39.44 9.69 -7.21
CA LEU A 10 -38.49 9.87 -6.12
C LEU A 10 -37.76 8.57 -5.75
N HIS A 11 -38.47 7.43 -5.72
CA HIS A 11 -37.85 6.12 -5.48
C HIS A 11 -36.93 5.71 -6.63
N ILE A 12 -37.30 5.98 -7.88
CA ILE A 12 -36.44 5.74 -9.06
C ILE A 12 -35.18 6.60 -8.98
N LEU A 13 -35.30 7.89 -8.63
CA LEU A 13 -34.14 8.78 -8.44
C LEU A 13 -33.23 8.34 -7.27
N LEU A 14 -33.81 7.87 -6.17
CA LEU A 14 -33.06 7.37 -5.01
C LEU A 14 -32.32 6.07 -5.34
N VAL A 15 -32.95 5.15 -6.06
CA VAL A 15 -32.35 3.88 -6.53
C VAL A 15 -31.26 4.13 -7.57
N LEU A 16 -31.47 5.08 -8.51
CA LEU A 16 -30.49 5.47 -9.52
C LEU A 16 -29.27 6.18 -8.90
N CYS A 17 -29.46 6.97 -7.83
CA CYS A 17 -28.37 7.58 -7.07
C CYS A 17 -27.59 6.53 -6.27
N CYS A 18 -28.29 5.54 -5.70
CA CYS A 18 -27.67 4.44 -4.95
C CYS A 18 -26.75 3.59 -5.84
N GLN A 19 -27.09 3.39 -7.12
CA GLN A 19 -26.28 2.65 -8.10
C GLN A 19 -24.90 3.28 -8.37
N CYS A 20 -24.72 4.60 -8.18
CA CYS A 20 -23.42 5.25 -8.30
C CYS A 20 -22.51 5.05 -7.08
N ILE A 21 -23.07 4.68 -5.93
CA ILE A 21 -22.31 4.51 -4.68
C ILE A 21 -21.81 3.05 -4.56
N ILE A 22 -22.52 2.10 -5.17
CA ILE A 22 -22.15 0.67 -5.19
C ILE A 22 -21.20 0.28 -6.34
N SER A 23 -20.90 1.18 -7.28
CA SER A 23 -19.87 0.95 -8.32
C SER A 23 -18.43 1.17 -7.82
N GLY A 24 -18.25 1.27 -6.49
CA GLY A 24 -16.96 1.14 -5.85
C GLY A 24 -16.45 -0.31 -5.89
N CYS A 25 -15.27 -0.47 -6.47
CA CYS A 25 -14.39 -1.65 -6.39
C CYS A 25 -14.73 -2.86 -7.27
N THR A 26 -14.74 -2.71 -8.60
CA THR A 26 -14.00 -3.57 -9.57
C THR A 26 -14.54 -3.37 -10.99
N SER A 27 -14.32 -2.19 -11.56
CA SER A 27 -14.40 -2.01 -13.02
C SER A 27 -12.98 -1.79 -13.53
N PRO A 28 -12.38 -2.73 -14.29
CA PRO A 28 -11.00 -2.58 -14.76
C PRO A 28 -10.78 -1.32 -15.63
N ILE A 29 -11.86 -0.74 -16.17
CA ILE A 29 -11.84 0.46 -16.99
C ILE A 29 -11.75 1.75 -16.13
N ILE A 30 -12.43 1.80 -14.98
CA ILE A 30 -12.35 2.94 -14.05
C ILE A 30 -11.02 2.90 -13.25
N GLY A 31 -10.49 1.70 -13.02
CA GLY A 31 -9.23 1.49 -12.30
C GLY A 31 -8.00 2.05 -13.04
N LEU A 32 -7.94 1.95 -14.38
CA LEU A 32 -6.82 2.49 -15.15
C LEU A 32 -6.82 4.02 -15.18
N GLY A 33 -7.98 4.66 -15.34
CA GLY A 33 -8.10 6.12 -15.36
C GLY A 33 -7.75 6.74 -14.00
N ALA A 34 -8.33 6.23 -12.92
CA ALA A 34 -8.08 6.74 -11.57
C ALA A 34 -6.66 6.43 -11.06
N ALA A 35 -6.06 5.30 -11.47
CA ALA A 35 -4.67 5.00 -11.15
C ALA A 35 -3.71 5.90 -11.94
N ALA A 36 -4.00 6.20 -13.21
CA ALA A 36 -3.18 7.10 -14.01
C ALA A 36 -3.20 8.54 -13.47
N THR A 37 -4.37 9.05 -13.06
CA THR A 37 -4.47 10.41 -12.48
C THR A 37 -3.74 10.53 -11.15
N THR A 38 -3.86 9.52 -10.26
CA THR A 38 -3.20 9.53 -8.96
C THR A 38 -1.68 9.32 -9.08
N ALA A 39 -1.22 8.49 -10.02
CA ALA A 39 0.20 8.28 -10.28
C ALA A 39 0.96 9.54 -10.72
N MET A 40 0.27 10.51 -11.35
CA MET A 40 0.84 11.82 -11.70
C MET A 40 1.01 12.74 -10.48
N GLN A 41 0.26 12.51 -9.40
CA GLN A 41 0.30 13.32 -8.18
C GLN A 41 1.29 12.76 -7.14
N GLU A 42 1.76 11.53 -7.33
CA GLU A 42 2.80 10.95 -6.50
C GLU A 42 4.17 11.59 -6.74
N GLU A 43 4.90 11.80 -5.66
CA GLU A 43 6.26 12.35 -5.65
C GLU A 43 7.26 11.51 -6.47
N ARG A 44 6.99 10.23 -6.69
CA ARG A 44 7.83 9.33 -7.52
C ARG A 44 7.50 9.39 -9.02
N GLY A 45 6.39 10.02 -9.41
CA GLY A 45 5.99 10.19 -10.80
C GLY A 45 5.50 8.92 -11.51
N PHE A 46 4.79 9.12 -12.63
CA PHE A 46 4.06 8.06 -13.34
C PHE A 46 4.95 6.90 -13.83
N GLU A 47 6.11 7.17 -14.43
CA GLU A 47 7.00 6.13 -14.96
C GLU A 47 7.49 5.18 -13.86
N VAL A 48 7.79 5.72 -12.68
CA VAL A 48 8.23 4.92 -11.53
C VAL A 48 7.07 4.12 -10.97
N VAL A 49 5.86 4.70 -10.89
CA VAL A 49 4.65 3.96 -10.49
C VAL A 49 4.38 2.79 -11.45
N ALA A 50 4.48 3.01 -12.76
CA ALA A 50 4.29 1.96 -13.77
C ALA A 50 5.35 0.85 -13.65
N SER A 51 6.62 1.23 -13.43
CA SER A 51 7.72 0.31 -13.20
C SER A 51 7.53 -0.53 -11.93
N ASP A 52 7.07 0.10 -10.84
CA ASP A 52 6.76 -0.57 -9.57
C ASP A 52 5.58 -1.54 -9.72
N LEU A 53 4.56 -1.19 -10.51
CA LEU A 53 3.44 -2.07 -10.82
C LEU A 53 3.90 -3.32 -11.58
N GLY A 54 4.75 -3.15 -12.60
CA GLY A 54 5.37 -4.26 -13.32
C GLY A 54 6.20 -5.16 -12.41
N THR A 55 7.01 -4.55 -11.52
CA THR A 55 7.79 -5.27 -10.50
C THR A 55 6.89 -6.08 -9.57
N LYS A 56 5.79 -5.49 -9.08
CA LYS A 56 4.81 -6.16 -8.23
C LYS A 56 4.12 -7.33 -8.95
N ALA A 57 3.76 -7.16 -10.23
CA ALA A 57 3.19 -8.23 -11.05
C ALA A 57 4.17 -9.41 -11.20
N ASN A 58 5.45 -9.12 -11.46
CA ASN A 58 6.51 -10.14 -11.57
C ASN A 58 6.68 -10.92 -10.25
N ILE A 59 6.77 -10.21 -9.12
CA ILE A 59 6.87 -10.84 -7.79
C ILE A 59 5.64 -11.73 -7.52
N THR A 60 4.45 -11.23 -7.82
CA THR A 60 3.19 -11.96 -7.66
C THR A 60 3.18 -13.24 -8.50
N ALA A 61 3.60 -13.17 -9.76
CA ALA A 61 3.69 -14.33 -10.64
C ALA A 61 4.70 -15.38 -10.10
N LEU A 62 5.86 -14.95 -9.60
CA LEU A 62 6.84 -15.84 -8.99
C LEU A 62 6.31 -16.54 -7.75
N PHE A 63 5.61 -15.82 -6.88
CA PHE A 63 4.97 -16.43 -5.72
C PHE A 63 3.89 -17.41 -6.16
N LEU A 64 3.02 -17.08 -7.13
CA LEU A 64 1.94 -17.98 -7.58
C LEU A 64 2.51 -19.29 -8.13
N LYS A 65 3.65 -19.21 -8.80
CA LYS A 65 4.35 -20.36 -9.36
C LYS A 65 5.05 -21.22 -8.32
N LYS A 66 5.68 -20.62 -7.31
CA LYS A 66 6.60 -21.35 -6.39
C LYS A 66 6.08 -21.54 -4.97
N HIS A 67 5.17 -20.68 -4.53
CA HIS A 67 4.83 -20.44 -3.12
C HIS A 67 3.34 -20.18 -2.94
N LYS A 68 2.49 -20.86 -3.73
CA LYS A 68 1.02 -20.62 -3.75
C LYS A 68 0.39 -20.70 -2.36
N TYR A 69 0.91 -21.55 -1.48
CA TYR A 69 0.42 -21.75 -0.11
C TYR A 69 0.72 -20.58 0.84
N LEU A 70 1.61 -19.65 0.45
CA LEU A 70 2.06 -18.53 1.29
C LEU A 70 1.31 -17.22 1.04
N PHE A 71 0.56 -17.11 -0.06
CA PHE A 71 -0.25 -15.93 -0.38
C PHE A 71 -1.15 -15.40 0.73
N PRO A 72 -1.88 -16.23 1.49
CA PRO A 72 -2.79 -15.68 2.50
C PRO A 72 -2.05 -14.98 3.64
N ASN A 73 -0.76 -15.27 3.85
CA ASN A 73 -0.01 -14.80 5.02
C ASN A 73 1.05 -13.76 4.68
N ILE A 74 1.34 -13.51 3.40
CA ILE A 74 2.40 -12.60 2.95
C ILE A 74 1.82 -11.48 2.10
N ASN A 75 2.26 -10.26 2.35
CA ASN A 75 1.96 -9.09 1.54
C ASN A 75 3.26 -8.44 1.04
N THR A 76 3.22 -7.94 -0.19
CA THR A 76 4.32 -7.16 -0.79
C THR A 76 3.86 -5.79 -1.26
N ILE A 77 4.64 -4.77 -0.88
CA ILE A 77 4.50 -3.40 -1.35
C ILE A 77 5.79 -3.04 -2.09
N VAL A 78 5.66 -2.47 -3.29
CA VAL A 78 6.78 -1.97 -4.09
C VAL A 78 6.69 -0.45 -4.14
N TYR A 79 7.76 0.23 -3.71
CA TYR A 79 7.86 1.68 -3.69
C TYR A 79 9.25 2.15 -4.14
N GLU A 80 9.33 2.75 -5.34
CA GLU A 80 10.57 3.13 -6.04
C GLU A 80 11.61 1.98 -6.13
N GLY A 81 11.13 0.77 -6.45
CA GLY A 81 11.92 -0.47 -6.48
C GLY A 81 12.34 -0.99 -5.09
N ARG A 82 11.91 -0.35 -4.01
CA ARG A 82 12.07 -0.87 -2.64
C ARG A 82 10.89 -1.78 -2.34
N VAL A 83 11.16 -3.04 -2.04
CA VAL A 83 10.14 -4.04 -1.77
C VAL A 83 10.03 -4.29 -0.28
N LEU A 84 8.92 -3.89 0.31
CA LEU A 84 8.53 -4.23 1.67
C LEU A 84 7.77 -5.56 1.65
N ILE A 85 8.31 -6.54 2.37
CA ILE A 85 7.71 -7.87 2.55
C ILE A 85 7.24 -7.96 4.00
N THR A 86 5.96 -8.20 4.20
CA THR A 86 5.33 -8.27 5.54
C THR A 86 4.44 -9.49 5.64
N GLY A 87 4.23 -10.00 6.84
CA GLY A 87 3.43 -11.19 7.04
C GLY A 87 4.03 -12.15 8.06
N SER A 88 3.60 -13.40 8.01
CA SER A 88 4.10 -14.46 8.86
C SER A 88 4.54 -15.68 8.05
N VAL A 89 5.57 -16.34 8.56
CA VAL A 89 6.15 -17.57 8.00
C VAL A 89 6.45 -18.55 9.13
N SER A 90 6.61 -19.82 8.78
CA SER A 90 6.77 -20.91 9.75
C SER A 90 8.20 -21.10 10.24
N SER A 91 9.20 -20.61 9.50
CA SER A 91 10.63 -20.78 9.80
C SER A 91 11.50 -19.68 9.18
N GLU A 92 12.71 -19.50 9.71
CA GLU A 92 13.73 -18.61 9.13
C GLU A 92 14.18 -19.08 7.74
N MET A 93 14.17 -20.39 7.48
CA MET A 93 14.45 -20.94 6.16
C MET A 93 13.44 -20.43 5.13
N GLU A 94 12.16 -20.46 5.48
CA GLU A 94 11.08 -19.95 4.63
C GLU A 94 11.20 -18.44 4.41
N ARG A 95 11.48 -17.68 5.48
CA ARG A 95 11.75 -16.24 5.40
C ARG A 95 12.86 -15.90 4.39
N ASN A 96 13.98 -16.61 4.47
CA ASN A 96 15.13 -16.40 3.58
C ASN A 96 14.82 -16.83 2.13
N MET A 97 14.09 -17.93 1.95
CA MET A 97 13.64 -18.40 0.64
C MET A 97 12.74 -17.38 -0.07
N ILE A 98 11.81 -16.76 0.68
CA ILE A 98 10.94 -15.70 0.17
C ILE A 98 11.76 -14.48 -0.26
N GLU A 99 12.69 -14.03 0.58
CA GLU A 99 13.57 -12.91 0.26
C GLU A 99 14.37 -13.18 -1.03
N ASN A 100 14.96 -14.38 -1.15
CA ASN A 100 15.71 -14.78 -2.33
C ASN A 100 14.84 -14.86 -3.58
N THR A 101 13.56 -15.23 -3.44
CA THR A 101 12.60 -15.22 -4.54
C THR A 101 12.33 -13.79 -5.02
N VAL A 102 12.05 -12.88 -4.09
CA VAL A 102 11.81 -11.46 -4.41
C VAL A 102 13.04 -10.81 -5.04
N ARG A 103 14.24 -11.09 -4.50
CA ARG A 103 15.52 -10.53 -4.97
C ARG A 103 15.80 -10.75 -6.45
N ARG A 104 15.29 -11.83 -7.03
CA ARG A 104 15.48 -12.19 -8.44
C ARG A 104 14.53 -11.48 -9.40
N SER A 105 13.59 -10.70 -8.89
CA SER A 105 12.61 -10.00 -9.73
C SER A 105 13.22 -8.74 -10.31
N ALA A 106 13.01 -8.52 -11.61
CA ALA A 106 13.41 -7.28 -12.27
C ALA A 106 12.75 -6.07 -11.59
N GLY A 107 13.50 -4.97 -11.43
CA GLY A 107 13.03 -3.74 -10.78
C GLY A 107 13.26 -3.69 -9.26
N VAL A 108 13.65 -4.80 -8.61
CA VAL A 108 13.97 -4.82 -7.18
C VAL A 108 15.34 -4.18 -6.92
N ARG A 109 15.35 -3.13 -6.09
CA ARG A 109 16.55 -2.36 -5.71
C ARG A 109 16.95 -2.59 -4.25
N LYS A 110 15.97 -2.66 -3.36
CA LYS A 110 16.17 -2.91 -1.93
C LYS A 110 15.04 -3.78 -1.42
N ILE A 111 15.35 -4.72 -0.55
CA ILE A 111 14.36 -5.54 0.14
C ILE A 111 14.31 -5.12 1.60
N LEU A 112 13.10 -4.91 2.09
CA LEU A 112 12.79 -4.60 3.48
C LEU A 112 12.00 -5.81 4.00
N ASN A 113 12.72 -6.80 4.54
CA ASN A 113 12.15 -8.09 4.92
C ASN A 113 11.67 -8.07 6.37
N GLU A 114 10.39 -7.76 6.55
CA GLU A 114 9.70 -7.67 7.83
C GLU A 114 8.78 -8.88 8.07
N LEU A 115 9.07 -10.01 7.43
CA LEU A 115 8.40 -11.26 7.72
C LEU A 115 8.70 -11.72 9.15
N ARG A 116 7.67 -12.15 9.87
CA ARG A 116 7.81 -12.66 11.22
C ARG A 116 7.72 -14.18 11.22
N VAL A 117 8.70 -14.83 11.84
CA VAL A 117 8.62 -16.27 12.11
C VAL A 117 7.69 -16.47 13.31
N THR A 118 6.44 -16.83 13.04
CA THR A 118 5.42 -16.99 14.07
C THR A 118 4.32 -17.95 13.64
N LYS A 119 3.79 -18.70 14.60
CA LYS A 119 2.62 -19.58 14.43
C LYS A 119 1.32 -18.92 14.92
N ILE A 120 1.40 -17.67 15.40
CA ILE A 120 0.24 -16.94 15.94
C ILE A 120 -0.75 -16.68 14.80
N LYS A 121 -2.02 -16.96 15.07
CA LYS A 121 -3.11 -16.66 14.13
C LYS A 121 -3.33 -15.15 14.08
N ARG A 122 -3.30 -14.60 12.86
CA ARG A 122 -3.45 -13.17 12.60
C ARG A 122 -4.86 -12.66 12.91
N ASN A 123 -4.96 -11.50 13.55
CA ASN A 123 -6.23 -10.78 13.71
C ASN A 123 -6.46 -9.81 12.53
N VAL A 124 -6.89 -10.37 11.39
CA VAL A 124 -7.07 -9.62 10.13
C VAL A 124 -8.10 -8.49 10.28
N LEU A 125 -9.16 -8.70 11.05
CA LEU A 125 -10.19 -7.67 11.27
C LEU A 125 -9.59 -6.45 11.99
N GLN A 126 -8.86 -6.68 13.09
CA GLN A 126 -8.19 -5.61 13.82
C GLN A 126 -7.16 -4.89 12.97
N ASP A 127 -6.35 -5.63 12.21
CA ASP A 127 -5.36 -5.04 11.30
C ASP A 127 -6.01 -4.16 10.21
N ASN A 128 -7.15 -4.60 9.66
CA ASN A 128 -7.90 -3.81 8.68
C ASN A 128 -8.45 -2.52 9.30
N PHE A 129 -8.96 -2.58 10.53
CA PHE A 129 -9.39 -1.37 11.24
C PHE A 129 -8.24 -0.41 11.50
N ILE A 130 -7.05 -0.90 11.88
CA ILE A 130 -5.85 -0.08 12.07
C ILE A 130 -5.46 0.58 10.74
N ASN A 131 -5.39 -0.19 9.65
CA ASN A 131 -5.06 0.33 8.32
C ASN A 131 -6.04 1.43 7.89
N LEU A 132 -7.35 1.20 8.01
CA LEU A 132 -8.37 2.18 7.64
C LEU A 132 -8.29 3.44 8.52
N SER A 133 -8.11 3.27 9.83
CA SER A 133 -7.96 4.39 10.76
C SER A 133 -6.74 5.25 10.42
N LEU A 134 -5.62 4.60 10.07
CA LEU A 134 -4.41 5.29 9.67
C LEU A 134 -4.62 6.03 8.35
N ALA A 135 -5.15 5.35 7.33
CA ALA A 135 -5.41 5.96 6.03
C ALA A 135 -6.28 7.22 6.17
N ASN A 136 -7.36 7.14 6.94
CA ASN A 136 -8.22 8.30 7.21
C ASN A 136 -7.47 9.45 7.92
N LYS A 137 -6.67 9.14 8.95
CA LYS A 137 -5.87 10.16 9.65
C LYS A 137 -4.87 10.85 8.72
N LEU A 138 -4.19 10.10 7.85
CA LEU A 138 -3.22 10.67 6.91
C LEU A 138 -3.90 11.51 5.84
N VAL A 139 -5.07 11.10 5.34
CA VAL A 139 -5.83 11.84 4.33
C VAL A 139 -6.41 13.15 4.90
N LEU A 140 -6.83 13.15 6.16
CA LEU A 140 -7.43 14.32 6.81
C LEU A 140 -6.41 15.36 7.30
N ASP A 141 -5.12 14.99 7.39
CA ASP A 141 -4.06 15.92 7.75
C ASP A 141 -3.50 16.59 6.48
N SER A 142 -3.88 17.84 6.24
CA SER A 142 -3.46 18.62 5.07
C SER A 142 -1.94 18.87 5.00
N SER A 143 -1.22 18.64 6.09
CA SER A 143 0.24 18.73 6.12
C SER A 143 0.91 17.42 5.70
N ILE A 144 0.15 16.39 5.33
CA ILE A 144 0.67 15.09 4.88
C ILE A 144 0.21 14.86 3.45
N LEU A 145 1.18 14.64 2.55
CA LEU A 145 0.92 14.16 1.20
C LEU A 145 0.69 12.65 1.25
N SER A 146 -0.49 12.24 1.76
CA SER A 146 -0.83 10.84 2.06
C SER A 146 -0.57 9.87 0.89
N ILE A 147 -0.71 10.35 -0.35
CA ILE A 147 -0.45 9.59 -1.58
C ILE A 147 1.00 9.08 -1.70
N ASN A 148 1.95 9.74 -1.02
CA ASN A 148 3.38 9.37 -1.06
C ASN A 148 3.75 8.26 -0.07
N PHE A 149 2.77 7.69 0.63
CA PHE A 149 2.97 6.66 1.63
C PHE A 149 2.10 5.44 1.34
N ALA A 150 2.71 4.26 1.45
CA ALA A 150 2.01 3.00 1.50
C ALA A 150 2.18 2.39 2.89
N THR A 151 1.13 1.76 3.38
CA THR A 151 1.10 1.19 4.73
C THR A 151 0.56 -0.23 4.69
N ASN A 152 1.01 -1.05 5.64
CA ASN A 152 0.38 -2.33 5.93
C ASN A 152 0.45 -2.60 7.42
N THR A 153 -0.56 -3.26 7.96
CA THR A 153 -0.58 -3.66 9.37
C THR A 153 -0.63 -5.17 9.46
N VAL A 154 0.28 -5.77 10.22
CA VAL A 154 0.27 -7.22 10.52
C VAL A 154 0.37 -7.38 12.02
N ASP A 155 -0.65 -7.98 12.62
CA ASP A 155 -0.70 -8.25 14.05
C ASP A 155 -0.45 -6.97 14.88
N GLY A 156 -1.19 -5.91 14.58
CA GLY A 156 -1.06 -4.62 15.26
C GLY A 156 0.30 -3.92 15.09
N ILE A 157 1.16 -4.39 14.20
CA ILE A 157 2.41 -3.74 13.81
C ILE A 157 2.18 -3.01 12.50
N ILE A 158 2.34 -1.68 12.51
CA ILE A 158 2.23 -0.84 11.31
C ILE A 158 3.59 -0.80 10.63
N TYR A 159 3.64 -1.12 9.34
CA TYR A 159 4.79 -0.96 8.47
C TYR A 159 4.53 0.20 7.52
N LEU A 160 5.39 1.20 7.56
CA LEU A 160 5.29 2.41 6.74
C LEU A 160 6.40 2.40 5.69
N ILE A 161 6.08 2.71 4.44
CA ILE A 161 7.05 2.94 3.37
C ILE A 161 6.59 4.10 2.51
N GLY A 162 7.51 4.92 2.02
CA GLY A 162 7.17 6.04 1.16
C GLY A 162 8.26 7.09 1.13
N ILE A 163 7.90 8.26 0.58
CA ILE A 163 8.78 9.42 0.45
C ILE A 163 8.13 10.62 1.12
N ALA A 164 8.81 11.18 2.13
CA ALA A 164 8.38 12.39 2.79
C ALA A 164 9.10 13.63 2.23
N GLN A 165 8.37 14.74 2.21
CA GLN A 165 8.87 16.07 1.85
C GLN A 165 9.82 16.64 2.91
N SER A 166 9.62 16.28 4.18
CA SER A 166 10.39 16.79 5.32
C SER A 166 10.37 15.82 6.49
N GLN A 167 11.30 15.99 7.45
CA GLN A 167 11.30 15.21 8.69
C GLN A 167 10.01 15.43 9.50
N SER A 168 9.49 16.66 9.51
CA SER A 168 8.24 16.99 10.17
C SER A 168 7.04 16.20 9.63
N GLU A 169 7.02 15.90 8.32
CA GLU A 169 5.99 15.04 7.74
C GLU A 169 6.12 13.59 8.20
N ILE A 170 7.34 13.05 8.28
CA ILE A 170 7.59 11.72 8.86
C ILE A 170 7.08 11.67 10.30
N ASP A 171 7.41 12.69 11.11
CA ASP A 171 7.02 12.74 12.51
C ASP A 171 5.49 12.80 12.67
N ARG A 172 4.78 13.52 11.79
CA ARG A 172 3.31 13.53 11.75
C ARG A 172 2.74 12.17 11.39
N VAL A 173 3.23 11.52 10.33
CA VAL A 173 2.76 10.18 9.90
C VAL A 173 2.93 9.17 11.03
N VAL A 174 4.11 9.15 11.67
CA VAL A 174 4.40 8.27 12.81
C VAL A 174 3.54 8.64 14.02
N GLY A 175 3.31 9.93 14.28
CA GLY A 175 2.43 10.42 15.34
C GLY A 175 0.99 9.93 15.18
N HIS A 176 0.42 10.03 13.97
CA HIS A 176 -0.91 9.49 13.68
C HIS A 176 -0.98 7.98 13.89
N ALA A 177 0.04 7.24 13.44
CA ALA A 177 0.13 5.80 13.63
C ALA A 177 0.17 5.41 15.12
N ARG A 178 0.91 6.14 15.96
CA ARG A 178 1.01 5.88 17.42
C ARG A 178 -0.33 6.05 18.14
N ASN A 179 -1.17 6.97 17.66
CA ASN A 179 -2.43 7.33 18.32
C ASN A 179 -3.62 6.43 17.94
N ILE A 180 -3.38 5.32 17.23
CA ILE A 180 -4.44 4.38 16.84
C ILE A 180 -4.54 3.26 17.89
N LYS A 181 -5.77 2.99 18.32
CA LYS A 181 -6.06 1.92 19.28
C LYS A 181 -5.56 0.58 18.78
N SER A 182 -4.95 -0.21 19.65
CA SER A 182 -4.42 -1.56 19.39
C SER A 182 -3.15 -1.61 18.53
N VAL A 183 -2.54 -0.47 18.21
CA VAL A 183 -1.19 -0.44 17.65
C VAL A 183 -0.20 -0.86 18.73
N ARG A 184 0.66 -1.82 18.39
CA ARG A 184 1.67 -2.37 19.30
C ARG A 184 3.08 -1.89 18.95
N GLN A 185 3.35 -1.71 17.67
CA GLN A 185 4.66 -1.32 17.17
C GLN A 185 4.51 -0.61 15.83
N ILE A 186 5.47 0.26 15.51
CA ILE A 186 5.59 0.91 14.21
C ILE A 186 6.98 0.64 13.68
N VAL A 187 7.05 0.14 12.44
CA VAL A 187 8.29 -0.04 11.69
C VAL A 187 8.29 0.96 10.55
N ASN A 188 9.18 1.95 10.65
CA ASN A 188 9.23 3.08 9.72
C ASN A 188 10.32 2.90 8.67
N HIS A 189 9.92 2.75 7.41
CA HIS A 189 10.79 2.75 6.23
C HIS A 189 10.54 3.98 5.33
N ILE A 190 9.93 5.04 5.84
CA ILE A 190 9.83 6.30 5.10
C ILE A 190 11.23 6.92 4.98
N ILE A 191 11.56 7.43 3.80
CA ILE A 191 12.78 8.21 3.58
C ILE A 191 12.42 9.61 3.11
N LEU A 192 13.37 10.55 3.22
CA LEU A 192 13.19 11.89 2.70
C LEU A 192 13.33 11.91 1.18
N LYS A 193 12.67 12.86 0.51
CA LYS A 193 12.86 13.07 -0.93
C LYS A 193 14.31 13.36 -1.32
N THR A 194 15.10 13.89 -0.40
CA THR A 194 16.53 14.19 -0.55
C THR A 194 17.45 13.02 -0.17
N ASP A 195 16.89 11.86 0.19
CA ASP A 195 17.68 10.71 0.63
C ASP A 195 18.70 10.27 -0.46
N PRO A 196 19.98 10.10 -0.14
CA PRO A 196 21.01 9.71 -1.11
C PRO A 196 20.71 8.41 -1.87
N MET A 197 19.99 7.47 -1.26
CA MET A 197 19.57 6.22 -1.90
C MET A 197 18.57 6.45 -3.04
N ARG A 198 17.81 7.56 -2.97
CA ARG A 198 16.92 8.04 -4.04
C ARG A 198 17.72 8.77 -5.12
N MET A 199 18.62 9.66 -4.73
CA MET A 199 19.39 10.54 -5.63
C MET A 199 20.38 9.82 -6.54
N ARG A 200 20.87 8.63 -6.15
CA ARG A 200 21.75 7.78 -6.97
C ARG A 200 21.20 7.45 -8.37
N LYS A 201 19.90 7.71 -8.61
CA LYS A 201 19.20 7.47 -9.87
C LYS A 201 19.00 8.74 -10.73
N LEU A 202 19.13 9.94 -10.15
CA LEU A 202 18.90 11.21 -10.89
C LEU A 202 20.15 11.77 -11.56
N ILE A 203 21.33 11.25 -11.23
CA ILE A 203 22.58 11.57 -11.93
C ILE A 203 22.77 10.48 -13.00
N PRO A 204 22.55 10.76 -14.30
CA PRO A 204 23.01 9.84 -15.33
C PRO A 204 24.51 9.67 -15.13
N ALA A 205 24.99 8.42 -15.13
CA ALA A 205 26.42 8.16 -15.10
C ALA A 205 27.08 9.01 -16.19
N SER A 206 27.94 9.95 -15.79
CA SER A 206 28.74 10.72 -16.73
C SER A 206 29.55 9.70 -17.53
N LYS A 207 29.19 9.53 -18.81
CA LYS A 207 30.08 8.92 -19.79
C LYS A 207 31.22 9.87 -20.08
#